data_AF-A0AA40B4H8-F1
#
_entry.id   AF-A0AA40B4H8-F1
#
_cell.length_a   1.000
_cell.length_b   1.000
_cell.length_c   1.000
_cell.angle_alpha   90.00
_cell.angle_beta   90.00
_cell.angle_gamma   90.00
#
_symmetry.space_group_name_H-M   'P 1'
#
loop_
_entity.id
_entity.type
_entity.pdbx_description
1 polymer ?
#
loop_
_entity_poly.entity_id
_entity_poly.type
_entity_poly.pdbx_seq_one_letter_code
_entity_poly.pdbx_strand_id
1 'polypeptide(L)'
;MSSDIGRLSRRLGATTDQSTASSMDVSLKEAIMENLTLGEHLEAEAEAESPESLLKRMLSIKSAVTTSSSFAQKQQAAIGTDAIFRGIGTGSIGKIFGHPGTIFAYKLPVSGQPEKLWNNYTKHLRVYHSFKSLPYIPDQVEIPRCFWYATPDTESFWSDNLERFPDLPHYPRLARHALCMERIFPLPRPIRHALVDKFCPQKARQTIKDSDSNKDCLVRPCLGRVKYGTGGHFFTLRNFKLHANKIKELEINPSELIIGMSHALAVGSLIYFLLSLSRQARI
;
A
#
# COMPACT_ATOMS: atom_id res chain seq x y z
N MET A 1 -16.20 -30.83 28.85
CA MET A 1 -15.81 -30.11 27.63
C MET A 1 -16.15 -28.61 27.74
N SER A 2 -15.57 -27.89 28.71
CA SER A 2 -15.87 -26.45 28.91
C SER A 2 -14.75 -25.68 29.65
N SER A 3 -13.48 -26.02 29.42
CA SER A 3 -12.35 -25.44 30.17
C SER A 3 -11.27 -24.76 29.32
N ASP A 4 -11.30 -24.88 28.00
CA ASP A 4 -10.21 -24.36 27.14
C ASP A 4 -10.47 -23.00 26.49
N ILE A 5 -11.72 -22.50 26.54
CA ILE A 5 -12.06 -21.18 25.97
C ILE A 5 -11.63 -20.02 26.90
N GLY A 6 -11.55 -20.28 28.21
CA GLY A 6 -11.17 -19.26 29.22
C GLY A 6 -9.67 -18.96 29.32
N ARG A 7 -8.78 -19.76 28.72
CA ARG A 7 -7.31 -19.57 28.79
C ARG A 7 -6.73 -18.76 27.64
N LEU A 8 -7.41 -18.66 26.50
CA LEU A 8 -6.97 -17.86 25.35
C LEU A 8 -7.29 -16.37 25.51
N SER A 9 -8.36 -16.03 26.22
CA SER A 9 -8.74 -14.63 26.47
C SER A 9 -7.83 -13.94 27.51
N ARG A 10 -7.25 -14.69 28.45
CA ARG A 10 -6.42 -14.13 29.53
C ARG A 10 -4.95 -13.84 29.16
N ARG A 11 -4.48 -14.30 27.99
CA ARG A 11 -3.09 -14.05 27.51
C ARG A 11 -2.93 -12.83 26.59
N LEU A 12 -4.02 -12.16 26.22
CA LEU A 12 -4.00 -10.95 25.38
C LEU A 12 -4.02 -9.63 26.18
N GLY A 13 -4.09 -9.69 27.51
CA GLY A 13 -4.25 -8.52 28.38
C GLY A 13 -3.03 -8.08 29.18
N ALA A 14 -1.84 -8.64 28.93
CA ALA A 14 -0.65 -8.34 29.74
C ALA A 14 0.64 -8.29 28.91
N THR A 15 0.71 -7.34 27.99
CA THR A 15 1.99 -6.78 27.52
C THR A 15 1.77 -5.29 27.28
N THR A 16 2.11 -4.50 28.28
CA THR A 16 2.15 -3.05 28.22
C THR A 16 3.33 -2.64 27.33
N ASP A 17 3.08 -2.37 26.06
CA ASP A 17 4.05 -2.00 25.02
C ASP A 17 4.28 -0.47 24.91
N GLN A 18 4.41 0.24 26.03
CA GLN A 18 4.73 1.68 25.98
C GLN A 18 6.15 1.96 25.44
N SER A 19 7.10 1.04 25.66
CA SER A 19 8.47 1.14 25.12
C SER A 19 8.56 0.85 23.63
N THR A 20 7.72 -0.05 23.12
CA THR A 20 7.73 -0.52 21.72
C THR A 20 7.08 0.50 20.80
N ALA A 21 5.99 1.15 21.26
CA ALA A 21 5.34 2.25 20.55
C ALA A 21 6.24 3.50 20.45
N SER A 22 6.96 3.84 21.52
CA SER A 22 7.90 4.98 21.56
C SER A 22 9.10 4.76 20.63
N SER A 23 9.70 3.55 20.64
CA SER A 23 10.81 3.19 19.76
C SER A 23 10.40 3.19 18.28
N MET A 24 9.19 2.72 17.96
CA MET A 24 8.64 2.78 16.61
C MET A 24 8.36 4.22 16.13
N ASP A 25 7.95 5.13 17.02
CA ASP A 25 7.71 6.53 16.67
C ASP A 25 9.01 7.28 16.33
N VAL A 26 10.12 6.97 17.01
CA VAL A 26 11.44 7.53 16.71
C VAL A 26 12.00 6.98 15.38
N SER A 27 11.95 5.66 15.18
CA SER A 27 12.32 5.01 13.90
C SER A 27 11.52 5.59 12.72
N LEU A 28 10.24 5.89 12.96
CA LEU A 28 9.35 6.45 11.97
C LEU A 28 9.71 7.88 11.55
N LYS A 29 10.06 8.72 12.51
CA LYS A 29 10.52 10.10 12.25
C LYS A 29 11.83 10.11 11.45
N GLU A 30 12.78 9.25 11.79
CA GLU A 30 14.07 9.16 11.09
C GLU A 30 13.89 8.68 9.64
N ALA A 31 13.13 7.60 9.43
CA ALA A 31 12.88 7.10 8.09
C ALA A 31 12.08 8.10 7.22
N ILE A 32 11.14 8.86 7.81
CA ILE A 32 10.43 9.91 7.08
C ILE A 32 11.40 11.01 6.65
N MET A 33 12.34 11.43 7.50
CA MET A 33 13.34 12.45 7.17
C MET A 33 14.27 12.00 6.04
N GLU A 34 14.74 10.75 6.06
CA GLU A 34 15.50 10.19 4.95
C GLU A 34 14.69 10.20 3.65
N ASN A 35 13.39 9.88 3.73
CA ASN A 35 12.50 9.94 2.58
C ASN A 35 12.30 11.37 2.02
N LEU A 36 12.39 12.41 2.87
CA LEU A 36 12.31 13.81 2.43
C LEU A 36 13.51 14.17 1.53
N THR A 37 14.72 13.93 2.02
CA THR A 37 15.97 14.24 1.32
C THR A 37 16.04 13.51 -0.02
N LEU A 38 15.79 12.20 -0.01
CA LEU A 38 15.73 11.39 -1.23
C LEU A 38 14.63 11.88 -2.20
N GLY A 39 13.53 12.43 -1.69
CA GLY A 39 12.47 13.01 -2.50
C GLY A 39 12.90 14.24 -3.29
N GLU A 40 13.73 15.12 -2.71
CA GLU A 40 14.26 16.31 -3.38
C GLU A 40 15.25 15.94 -4.48
N HIS A 41 16.14 14.99 -4.21
CA HIS A 41 17.05 14.43 -5.23
C HIS A 41 16.28 13.83 -6.41
N LEU A 42 15.20 13.09 -6.14
CA LEU A 42 14.36 12.51 -7.19
C LEU A 42 13.62 13.55 -8.03
N GLU A 43 13.24 14.71 -7.47
CA GLU A 43 12.65 15.79 -8.25
C GLU A 43 13.67 16.42 -9.20
N ALA A 44 14.89 16.69 -8.73
CA ALA A 44 15.97 17.23 -9.55
C ALA A 44 16.39 16.26 -10.68
N GLU A 45 16.50 14.97 -10.40
CA GLU A 45 16.82 13.95 -11.42
C GLU A 45 15.73 13.85 -12.49
N ALA A 46 14.46 13.93 -12.09
CA ALA A 46 13.35 13.83 -13.01
C ALA A 46 13.22 15.02 -13.96
N GLU A 47 13.80 16.17 -13.62
CA GLU A 47 13.89 17.32 -14.53
C GLU A 47 14.99 17.12 -15.59
N ALA A 48 16.03 16.34 -15.27
CA ALA A 48 17.17 16.08 -16.17
C ALA A 48 16.99 14.84 -17.05
N GLU A 49 16.09 13.92 -16.69
CA GLU A 49 15.91 12.62 -17.34
C GLU A 49 14.58 12.54 -18.13
N SER A 50 14.55 11.76 -19.22
CA SER A 50 13.28 11.51 -19.93
C SER A 50 12.32 10.66 -19.07
N PRO A 51 10.99 10.80 -19.24
CA PRO A 51 10.01 9.98 -18.51
C PRO A 51 10.27 8.47 -18.65
N GLU A 52 10.68 8.01 -19.83
CA GLU A 52 10.99 6.61 -20.10
C GLU A 52 12.18 6.11 -19.29
N SER A 53 13.29 6.85 -19.28
CA SER A 53 14.50 6.44 -18.55
C SER A 53 14.26 6.45 -17.04
N LEU A 54 13.55 7.47 -16.54
CA LEU A 54 13.13 7.54 -15.14
C LEU A 54 12.24 6.34 -14.76
N LEU A 55 11.26 6.00 -15.61
CA LEU A 55 10.38 4.85 -15.36
C LEU A 55 11.12 3.51 -15.44
N LYS A 56 12.04 3.35 -16.40
CA LYS A 56 12.85 2.13 -16.56
C LYS A 56 13.68 1.86 -15.32
N ARG A 57 14.35 2.90 -14.81
CA ARG A 57 15.16 2.84 -13.59
C ARG A 57 14.30 2.60 -12.36
N MET A 58 13.32 3.46 -12.11
CA MET A 58 12.55 3.43 -10.87
C MET A 58 11.55 2.28 -10.80
N LEU A 59 11.16 1.67 -11.92
CA LEU A 59 10.30 0.48 -11.90
C LEU A 59 11.09 -0.84 -12.01
N SER A 60 12.42 -0.81 -11.94
CA SER A 60 13.25 -2.01 -11.78
C SER A 60 13.28 -2.45 -10.31
N ILE A 61 13.31 -3.77 -10.06
CA ILE A 61 13.38 -4.35 -8.70
C ILE A 61 14.68 -3.99 -7.97
N LYS A 62 15.71 -3.51 -8.69
CA LYS A 62 17.01 -3.14 -8.14
C LYS A 62 17.06 -1.69 -7.66
N SER A 63 16.04 -0.89 -7.98
CA SER A 63 15.98 0.50 -7.55
C SER A 63 15.29 0.61 -6.20
N ALA A 64 15.90 1.34 -5.27
CA ALA A 64 15.12 1.90 -4.17
C ALA A 64 14.24 3.02 -4.73
N VAL A 65 12.97 3.03 -4.35
CA VAL A 65 12.02 4.06 -4.78
C VAL A 65 11.43 4.69 -3.53
N THR A 66 11.87 5.91 -3.27
CA THR A 66 11.54 6.66 -2.07
C THR A 66 10.30 7.51 -2.27
N THR A 67 9.29 7.40 -1.40
CA THR A 67 8.11 8.27 -1.43
C THR A 67 8.50 9.74 -1.24
N SER A 68 8.33 10.56 -2.29
CA SER A 68 8.72 11.97 -2.36
C SER A 68 8.29 12.82 -1.16
N SER A 69 9.04 13.92 -0.98
CA SER A 69 8.94 14.92 0.07
C SER A 69 7.51 15.36 0.41
N SER A 70 6.64 15.63 -0.57
CA SER A 70 5.27 16.11 -0.26
C SER A 70 4.36 15.09 0.44
N PHE A 71 4.56 13.78 0.19
CA PHE A 71 3.83 12.72 0.90
C PHE A 71 4.43 12.51 2.29
N ALA A 72 5.76 12.43 2.36
CA ALA A 72 6.50 12.30 3.60
C ALA A 72 6.25 13.49 4.56
N GLN A 73 6.19 14.74 4.07
CA GLN A 73 5.82 15.93 4.84
C GLN A 73 4.41 15.82 5.45
N LYS A 74 3.43 15.39 4.65
CA LYS A 74 2.05 15.19 5.14
C LYS A 74 1.98 14.09 6.18
N GLN A 75 2.76 13.04 6.00
CA GLN A 75 2.86 11.96 6.95
C GLN A 75 3.50 12.44 8.25
N GLN A 76 4.60 13.20 8.17
CA GLN A 76 5.28 13.80 9.31
C GLN A 76 4.37 14.73 10.11
N ALA A 77 3.68 15.64 9.41
CA ALA A 77 2.76 16.59 10.02
C ALA A 77 1.58 15.91 10.72
N ALA A 78 1.26 14.68 10.34
CA ALA A 78 0.18 13.91 10.92
C ALA A 78 0.60 13.01 12.08
N ILE A 79 1.90 12.85 12.36
CA ILE A 79 2.39 12.03 13.48
C ILE A 79 1.86 12.60 14.79
N GLY A 80 1.24 11.75 15.61
CA GLY A 80 0.72 12.13 16.92
C GLY A 80 -0.51 13.06 16.86
N THR A 81 -1.13 13.20 15.68
CA THR A 81 -2.35 14.02 15.51
C THR A 81 -3.58 13.14 15.32
N ASP A 82 -4.75 13.66 15.70
CA ASP A 82 -6.05 13.02 15.47
C ASP A 82 -6.58 13.22 14.04
N ALA A 83 -5.68 13.20 13.05
CA ALA A 83 -6.06 13.39 11.66
C ALA A 83 -7.11 12.36 11.21
N ILE A 84 -8.10 12.84 10.45
CA ILE A 84 -9.15 12.03 9.83
C ILE A 84 -8.52 11.03 8.86
N PHE A 85 -8.98 9.78 8.91
CA PHE A 85 -8.55 8.73 8.01
C PHE A 85 -8.99 9.00 6.57
N ARG A 86 -8.06 8.79 5.63
CA ARG A 86 -8.31 9.09 4.22
C ARG A 86 -8.58 7.83 3.43
N GLY A 87 -9.64 7.83 2.62
CA GLY A 87 -9.92 6.75 1.67
C GLY A 87 -8.87 6.67 0.55
N ILE A 88 -8.06 5.62 0.57
CA ILE A 88 -6.95 5.41 -0.38
C ILE A 88 -7.25 4.34 -1.44
N GLY A 89 -8.35 3.59 -1.30
CA GLY A 89 -8.77 2.63 -2.31
C GLY A 89 -10.12 2.00 -2.00
N THR A 90 -10.77 1.44 -3.02
CA THR A 90 -12.01 0.68 -2.89
C THR A 90 -11.94 -0.52 -3.82
N GLY A 91 -12.32 -1.69 -3.31
CA GLY A 91 -12.47 -2.92 -4.07
C GLY A 91 -13.79 -3.62 -3.75
N SER A 92 -14.01 -4.79 -4.34
CA SER A 92 -15.26 -5.56 -4.20
C SER A 92 -15.55 -6.01 -2.76
N ILE A 93 -14.51 -6.23 -1.95
CA ILE A 93 -14.64 -6.73 -0.58
C ILE A 93 -14.61 -5.59 0.45
N GLY A 94 -14.01 -4.45 0.12
CA GLY A 94 -13.77 -3.42 1.13
C GLY A 94 -13.20 -2.11 0.62
N LYS A 95 -13.31 -1.11 1.47
CA LYS A 95 -12.76 0.23 1.33
C LYS A 95 -11.54 0.34 2.24
N ILE A 96 -10.49 0.95 1.72
CA ILE A 96 -9.20 1.09 2.39
C ILE A 96 -9.05 2.53 2.86
N PHE A 97 -8.74 2.68 4.13
CA PHE A 97 -8.44 3.95 4.77
C PHE A 97 -7.00 3.95 5.25
N GLY A 98 -6.21 4.94 4.86
CA GLY A 98 -4.87 5.13 5.41
C GLY A 98 -4.94 5.88 6.73
N HIS A 99 -4.18 5.42 7.73
CA HIS A 99 -3.97 6.15 8.98
C HIS A 99 -2.83 7.16 8.76
N PRO A 100 -3.10 8.47 8.76
CA PRO A 100 -2.07 9.50 8.61
C PRO A 100 -1.06 9.43 9.76
N GLY A 101 0.22 9.65 9.49
CA GLY A 101 1.25 9.59 10.53
C GLY A 101 1.64 8.19 11.00
N THR A 102 1.07 7.10 10.47
CA THR A 102 1.52 5.72 10.76
C THR A 102 1.67 4.86 9.49
N ILE A 103 2.25 3.66 9.64
CA ILE A 103 2.33 2.64 8.57
C ILE A 103 1.01 1.86 8.38
N PHE A 104 -0.06 2.21 9.10
CA PHE A 104 -1.28 1.41 9.11
C PHE A 104 -2.27 1.82 8.00
N ALA A 105 -2.96 0.81 7.48
CA ALA A 105 -4.16 0.97 6.69
C ALA A 105 -5.26 0.05 7.24
N TYR A 106 -6.48 0.55 7.22
CA TYR A 106 -7.68 -0.15 7.65
C TYR A 106 -8.53 -0.51 6.45
N LYS A 107 -8.83 -1.80 6.29
CA LYS A 107 -9.80 -2.28 5.33
C LYS A 107 -11.11 -2.57 6.03
N LEU A 108 -12.15 -1.84 5.67
CA LEU A 108 -13.50 -2.04 6.17
C LEU A 108 -14.38 -2.60 5.04
N PRO A 109 -15.41 -3.41 5.33
CA PRO A 109 -16.22 -4.04 4.30
C PRO A 109 -17.10 -3.00 3.59
N VAL A 110 -17.29 -3.16 2.27
CA VAL A 110 -18.20 -2.31 1.46
C VAL A 110 -19.63 -2.86 1.48
N SER A 111 -19.78 -4.18 1.59
CA SER A 111 -21.05 -4.87 1.78
C SER A 111 -21.18 -5.38 3.22
N GLY A 112 -22.40 -5.76 3.64
CA GLY A 112 -22.63 -6.46 4.91
C GLY A 112 -22.13 -7.91 4.93
N GLN A 113 -20.96 -8.18 4.33
CA GLN A 113 -20.36 -9.52 4.16
C GLN A 113 -19.02 -9.61 4.90
N PRO A 114 -19.03 -9.57 6.25
CA PRO A 114 -17.80 -9.59 7.05
C PRO A 114 -17.00 -10.89 6.90
N GLU A 115 -17.63 -12.00 6.55
CA GLU A 115 -16.99 -13.29 6.28
C GLU A 115 -15.98 -13.22 5.13
N LYS A 116 -16.24 -12.38 4.11
CA LYS A 116 -15.28 -12.15 3.01
C LYS A 116 -14.05 -11.40 3.50
N LEU A 117 -14.22 -10.45 4.42
CA LEU A 117 -13.10 -9.73 5.02
C LEU A 117 -12.30 -10.63 5.98
N TRP A 118 -12.98 -11.46 6.76
CA TRP A 118 -12.35 -12.47 7.62
C TRP A 118 -11.56 -13.51 6.81
N ASN A 119 -12.12 -14.01 5.71
CA ASN A 119 -11.38 -14.87 4.79
C ASN A 119 -10.16 -14.13 4.23
N ASN A 120 -10.27 -12.83 3.91
CA ASN A 120 -9.11 -12.06 3.46
C ASN A 120 -8.02 -11.99 4.55
N TYR A 121 -8.38 -11.76 5.81
CA TYR A 121 -7.47 -11.75 6.95
C TYR A 121 -6.73 -13.09 7.12
N THR A 122 -7.48 -14.18 7.21
CA THR A 122 -6.91 -15.53 7.43
C THR A 122 -6.03 -16.00 6.29
N LYS A 123 -6.42 -15.73 5.03
CA LYS A 123 -5.57 -16.05 3.86
C LYS A 123 -4.31 -15.20 3.84
N HIS A 124 -4.40 -13.91 4.20
CA HIS A 124 -3.22 -13.05 4.29
C HIS A 124 -2.24 -13.61 5.31
N LEU A 125 -2.68 -13.88 6.55
CA LEU A 125 -1.80 -14.41 7.59
C LEU A 125 -1.10 -15.70 7.13
N ARG A 126 -1.85 -16.62 6.50
CA ARG A 126 -1.27 -17.84 5.94
C ARG A 126 -0.17 -17.53 4.92
N VAL A 127 -0.43 -16.64 3.96
CA VAL A 127 0.57 -16.23 2.96
C VAL A 127 1.79 -15.63 3.64
N TYR A 128 1.60 -14.69 4.58
CA TYR A 128 2.67 -14.02 5.30
C TYR A 128 3.57 -15.01 6.06
N HIS A 129 2.96 -15.92 6.83
CA HIS A 129 3.71 -16.93 7.57
C HIS A 129 4.43 -17.92 6.66
N SER A 130 3.77 -18.36 5.58
CA SER A 130 4.43 -19.22 4.59
C SER A 130 5.61 -18.53 3.91
N PHE A 131 5.49 -17.24 3.59
CA PHE A 131 6.60 -16.46 3.02
C PHE A 131 7.77 -16.34 3.99
N LYS A 132 7.49 -16.14 5.29
CA LYS A 132 8.52 -16.07 6.34
C LYS A 132 9.21 -17.41 6.61
N SER A 133 8.54 -18.54 6.38
CA SER A 133 9.11 -19.87 6.63
C SER A 133 9.94 -20.43 5.48
N LEU A 134 9.82 -19.88 4.27
CA LEU A 134 10.53 -20.39 3.10
C LEU A 134 11.95 -19.80 3.02
N PRO A 135 12.95 -20.57 2.54
CA PRO A 135 14.29 -20.06 2.24
C PRO A 135 14.20 -19.16 1.00
N TYR A 136 13.89 -17.89 1.24
CA TYR A 136 13.68 -16.91 0.18
C TYR A 136 14.98 -16.18 -0.18
N ILE A 137 15.11 -15.76 -1.44
CA ILE A 137 16.19 -14.86 -1.88
C ILE A 137 15.87 -13.47 -1.32
N PRO A 138 16.64 -12.93 -0.36
CA PRO A 138 16.39 -11.60 0.19
C PRO A 138 16.19 -10.55 -0.91
N ASP A 139 15.39 -9.52 -0.61
CA ASP A 139 15.23 -8.32 -1.44
C ASP A 139 14.45 -8.48 -2.77
N GLN A 140 13.82 -9.63 -3.05
CA GLN A 140 13.05 -9.80 -4.29
C GLN A 140 11.53 -9.52 -4.16
N VAL A 141 10.89 -9.85 -3.03
CA VAL A 141 9.45 -9.70 -2.78
C VAL A 141 9.21 -9.46 -1.30
N GLU A 142 8.33 -8.49 -1.04
CA GLU A 142 7.87 -8.15 0.29
C GLU A 142 6.35 -8.34 0.39
N ILE A 143 5.91 -9.00 1.45
CA ILE A 143 4.50 -9.18 1.77
C ILE A 143 4.15 -8.19 2.88
N PRO A 144 3.23 -7.22 2.64
CA PRO A 144 2.79 -6.30 3.69
C PRO A 144 2.32 -7.08 4.92
N ARG A 145 2.60 -6.61 6.12
CA ARG A 145 2.13 -7.27 7.34
C ARG A 145 0.61 -7.17 7.48
N CYS A 146 0.07 -8.14 8.19
CA CYS A 146 -1.32 -8.15 8.63
C CYS A 146 -1.31 -8.20 10.15
N PHE A 147 -1.83 -7.16 10.81
CA PHE A 147 -1.61 -6.97 12.24
C PHE A 147 -2.71 -7.59 13.08
N TRP A 148 -3.97 -7.23 12.79
CA TRP A 148 -5.11 -7.68 13.58
C TRP A 148 -6.43 -7.50 12.82
N TYR A 149 -7.47 -8.13 13.36
CA TYR A 149 -8.85 -8.03 12.89
C TYR A 149 -9.76 -7.61 14.04
N ALA A 150 -10.57 -6.59 13.82
CA ALA A 150 -11.56 -6.07 14.76
C ALA A 150 -12.98 -6.42 14.31
N THR A 151 -13.86 -6.61 15.29
CA THR A 151 -15.31 -6.72 15.13
C THR A 151 -15.99 -5.39 15.53
N PRO A 152 -17.30 -5.21 15.30
CA PRO A 152 -18.01 -4.02 15.79
C PRO A 152 -17.86 -3.82 17.31
N ASP A 153 -17.72 -4.90 18.07
CA ASP A 153 -17.64 -4.88 19.54
C ASP A 153 -16.21 -4.70 20.07
N THR A 154 -15.23 -4.46 19.20
CA THR A 154 -13.83 -4.23 19.62
C THR A 154 -13.66 -2.81 20.15
N GLU A 155 -14.06 -2.57 21.40
CA GLU A 155 -14.03 -1.25 22.05
C GLU A 155 -12.65 -0.59 22.00
N SER A 156 -11.58 -1.36 22.24
CA SER A 156 -10.19 -0.87 22.23
C SER A 156 -9.75 -0.26 20.89
N PHE A 157 -10.44 -0.54 19.79
CA PHE A 157 -10.19 0.10 18.51
C PHE A 157 -11.23 1.17 18.20
N TRP A 158 -12.52 0.85 18.34
CA TRP A 158 -13.59 1.73 17.90
C TRP A 158 -13.77 2.95 18.78
N SER A 159 -13.58 2.85 20.10
CA SER A 159 -13.69 3.99 21.02
C SER A 159 -12.71 5.11 20.66
N ASP A 160 -11.49 4.75 20.25
CA ASP A 160 -10.43 5.73 19.96
C ASP A 160 -10.45 6.22 18.50
N ASN A 161 -11.03 5.44 17.57
CA ASN A 161 -10.84 5.68 16.14
C ASN A 161 -12.13 5.92 15.35
N LEU A 162 -13.33 5.69 15.91
CA LEU A 162 -14.58 5.82 15.17
C LEU A 162 -14.75 7.23 14.57
N GLU A 163 -14.50 8.27 15.37
CA GLU A 163 -14.62 9.68 14.95
C GLU A 163 -13.62 10.07 13.85
N ARG A 164 -12.53 9.30 13.71
CA ARG A 164 -11.50 9.52 12.69
C ARG A 164 -11.89 8.95 11.34
N PHE A 165 -12.87 8.04 11.25
CA PHE A 165 -13.39 7.61 9.95
C PHE A 165 -14.28 8.69 9.33
N PRO A 166 -14.21 8.93 8.01
CA PRO A 166 -15.08 9.91 7.37
C PRO A 166 -16.52 9.39 7.35
N ASP A 167 -17.47 10.27 7.65
CA ASP A 167 -18.89 10.00 7.47
C ASP A 167 -19.31 10.38 6.04
N LEU A 168 -19.76 9.39 5.26
CA LEU A 168 -19.99 9.57 3.82
C LEU A 168 -21.42 9.16 3.45
N PRO A 169 -22.08 9.82 2.47
CA PRO A 169 -23.49 9.59 2.13
C PRO A 169 -23.88 8.13 1.82
N HIS A 170 -22.94 7.31 1.36
CA HIS A 170 -23.15 5.88 1.05
C HIS A 170 -22.20 4.96 1.82
N TYR A 171 -21.56 5.50 2.85
CA TYR A 171 -20.63 4.77 3.71
C TYR A 171 -20.58 5.47 5.09
N PRO A 172 -21.64 5.33 5.89
CA PRO A 172 -21.76 6.07 7.14
C PRO A 172 -20.71 5.63 8.16
N ARG A 173 -20.32 6.56 9.03
CA ARG A 173 -19.43 6.32 10.17
C ARG A 173 -20.12 5.44 11.19
N LEU A 174 -19.75 4.16 11.24
CA LEU A 174 -20.25 3.18 12.20
C LEU A 174 -19.16 2.17 12.52
N ALA A 175 -19.20 1.59 13.72
CA ALA A 175 -18.37 0.45 14.06
C ALA A 175 -18.73 -0.75 13.18
N ARG A 176 -17.71 -1.42 12.64
CA ARG A 176 -17.86 -2.54 11.70
C ARG A 176 -16.77 -3.57 11.96
N HIS A 177 -16.71 -4.59 11.12
CA HIS A 177 -15.47 -5.34 11.00
C HIS A 177 -14.38 -4.48 10.36
N ALA A 178 -13.15 -4.57 10.86
CA ALA A 178 -12.01 -3.88 10.30
C ALA A 178 -10.78 -4.79 10.29
N LEU A 179 -10.00 -4.68 9.22
CA LEU A 179 -8.73 -5.37 9.06
C LEU A 179 -7.61 -4.34 9.07
N CYS A 180 -6.68 -4.45 10.03
CA CYS A 180 -5.47 -3.64 10.05
C CYS A 180 -4.32 -4.34 9.34
N MET A 181 -3.72 -3.61 8.40
CA MET A 181 -2.64 -4.09 7.54
C MET A 181 -1.57 -3.01 7.39
N GLU A 182 -0.38 -3.44 7.03
CA GLU A 182 0.69 -2.54 6.63
C GLU A 182 0.32 -1.85 5.32
N ARG A 183 0.53 -0.55 5.29
CA ARG A 183 0.23 0.30 4.16
C ARG A 183 1.40 0.27 3.18
N ILE A 184 1.09 -0.05 1.92
CA ILE A 184 2.02 0.20 0.81
C ILE A 184 1.92 1.68 0.48
N PHE A 185 3.04 2.42 0.55
CA PHE A 185 3.02 3.84 0.26
C PHE A 185 2.96 4.09 -1.26
N PRO A 186 2.33 5.20 -1.67
CA PRO A 186 2.17 5.48 -3.09
C PRO A 186 3.49 5.83 -3.76
N LEU A 187 3.53 5.67 -5.09
CA LEU A 187 4.69 6.08 -5.85
C LEU A 187 4.96 7.60 -5.74
N PRO A 188 6.24 8.00 -5.80
CA PRO A 188 6.67 9.38 -5.72
C PRO A 188 6.09 10.24 -6.84
N ARG A 189 5.89 11.54 -6.57
CA ARG A 189 5.34 12.48 -7.55
C ARG A 189 6.06 12.44 -8.91
N PRO A 190 7.40 12.45 -9.01
CA PRO A 190 8.08 12.38 -10.30
C PRO A 190 7.70 11.14 -11.12
N ILE A 191 7.68 9.98 -10.48
CA ILE A 191 7.34 8.71 -11.12
C ILE A 191 5.86 8.69 -11.53
N ARG A 192 4.97 9.22 -10.68
CA ARG A 192 3.54 9.37 -11.03
C ARG A 192 3.37 10.27 -12.24
N HIS A 193 4.09 11.39 -12.31
CA HIS A 193 4.04 12.30 -13.45
C HIS A 193 4.58 11.65 -14.71
N ALA A 194 5.72 10.94 -14.62
CA ALA A 194 6.28 10.20 -15.74
C ALA A 194 5.33 9.12 -16.27
N LEU A 195 4.63 8.39 -15.39
CA LEU A 195 3.58 7.43 -15.79
C LEU A 195 2.44 8.11 -16.58
N VAL A 196 2.06 9.33 -16.16
CA VAL A 196 1.03 10.12 -16.84
C VAL A 196 1.55 10.61 -18.19
N ASP A 197 2.75 11.17 -18.24
CA ASP A 197 3.33 11.68 -19.47
C ASP A 197 3.53 10.57 -20.50
N LYS A 198 3.93 9.37 -20.06
CA LYS A 198 4.13 8.23 -20.95
C LYS A 198 2.81 7.61 -21.44
N PHE A 199 1.86 7.35 -20.54
CA PHE A 199 0.72 6.47 -20.84
C PHE A 199 -0.65 7.16 -20.88
N CYS A 200 -0.76 8.42 -20.45
CA CYS A 200 -2.01 9.15 -20.45
C CYS A 200 -2.15 10.00 -21.73
N PRO A 201 -3.33 10.02 -22.38
CA PRO A 201 -3.60 10.91 -23.50
C PRO A 201 -3.29 12.37 -23.15
N GLN A 202 -2.62 13.09 -24.07
CA GLN A 202 -2.11 14.45 -23.83
C GLN A 202 -3.16 15.40 -23.23
N LYS A 203 -4.39 15.35 -23.75
CA LYS A 203 -5.51 16.20 -23.31
C LYS A 203 -5.93 15.99 -21.84
N ALA A 204 -5.63 14.83 -21.26
CA ALA A 204 -6.04 14.47 -19.89
C ALA A 204 -4.89 14.54 -18.87
N ARG A 205 -3.63 14.72 -19.30
CA ARG A 205 -2.45 14.62 -18.43
C ARG A 205 -2.53 15.54 -17.22
N GLN A 206 -2.84 16.82 -17.43
CA GLN A 206 -2.87 17.80 -16.35
C GLN A 206 -3.96 17.46 -15.32
N THR A 207 -5.17 17.18 -15.78
CA THR A 207 -6.28 16.73 -14.93
C THR A 207 -5.93 15.49 -14.10
N ILE A 208 -5.22 14.53 -14.68
CA ILE A 208 -4.78 13.31 -13.99
C ILE A 208 -3.68 13.61 -12.97
N LYS A 209 -2.72 14.49 -13.28
CA LYS A 209 -1.65 14.92 -12.36
C LYS A 209 -2.23 15.65 -11.13
N ASP A 210 -3.22 16.50 -11.35
CA ASP A 210 -3.83 17.33 -10.29
C ASP A 210 -4.83 16.57 -9.42
N SER A 211 -5.37 15.43 -9.90
CA SER A 211 -6.33 14.63 -9.15
C SER A 211 -5.73 14.07 -7.85
N ASP A 212 -6.35 14.41 -6.71
CA ASP A 212 -5.98 13.88 -5.40
C ASP A 212 -6.06 12.35 -5.32
N SER A 213 -7.01 11.75 -6.03
CA SER A 213 -7.14 10.29 -6.06
C SER A 213 -5.90 9.60 -6.64
N ASN A 214 -5.26 10.23 -7.63
CA ASN A 214 -4.06 9.72 -8.29
C ASN A 214 -2.79 9.94 -7.46
N LYS A 215 -2.88 10.59 -6.29
CA LYS A 215 -1.80 10.63 -5.28
C LYS A 215 -1.62 9.29 -4.58
N ASP A 216 -2.62 8.40 -4.63
CA ASP A 216 -2.57 7.02 -4.12
C ASP A 216 -2.06 6.02 -5.18
N CYS A 217 -1.05 6.40 -5.95
CA CYS A 217 -0.59 5.58 -7.07
C CYS A 217 0.12 4.32 -6.57
N LEU A 218 -0.35 3.16 -7.04
CA LEU A 218 0.33 1.88 -6.89
C LEU A 218 0.37 1.21 -8.25
N VAL A 219 1.48 0.58 -8.60
CA VAL A 219 1.63 -0.13 -9.88
C VAL A 219 1.44 -1.64 -9.67
N ARG A 220 0.69 -2.27 -10.57
CA ARG A 220 0.48 -3.71 -10.61
C ARG A 220 1.02 -4.27 -11.92
N PRO A 221 2.05 -5.13 -11.93
CA PRO A 221 2.49 -5.82 -13.12
C PRO A 221 1.39 -6.77 -13.57
N CYS A 222 1.14 -6.80 -14.87
CA CYS A 222 0.18 -7.68 -15.51
C CYS A 222 0.88 -8.40 -16.66
N LEU A 223 1.74 -9.37 -16.32
CA LEU A 223 2.63 -10.05 -17.27
C LEU A 223 1.88 -11.01 -18.21
N GLY A 224 0.77 -11.60 -17.75
CA GLY A 224 -0.04 -12.52 -18.55
C GLY A 224 -1.04 -11.85 -19.50
N ARG A 225 -1.05 -10.51 -19.60
CA ARG A 225 -2.01 -9.79 -20.46
C ARG A 225 -1.33 -8.67 -21.22
N VAL A 226 -1.37 -8.78 -22.55
CA VAL A 226 -1.03 -7.69 -23.47
C VAL A 226 -2.28 -6.86 -23.71
N LYS A 227 -2.17 -5.53 -23.63
CA LYS A 227 -3.27 -4.62 -23.97
C LYS A 227 -2.89 -3.81 -25.19
N TYR A 228 -3.55 -4.09 -26.32
CA TYR A 228 -3.43 -3.30 -27.55
C TYR A 228 -4.41 -2.11 -27.50
N GLY A 229 -3.97 -0.94 -27.96
CA GLY A 229 -4.76 0.31 -28.00
C GLY A 229 -4.39 1.34 -26.94
N THR A 230 -4.54 2.63 -27.28
CA THR A 230 -4.45 3.75 -26.35
C THR A 230 -5.61 3.62 -25.34
N GLY A 231 -5.31 3.77 -24.05
CA GLY A 231 -6.24 3.44 -22.96
C GLY A 231 -7.63 4.06 -23.17
N GLY A 232 -8.68 3.27 -22.92
CA GLY A 232 -10.06 3.75 -22.90
C GLY A 232 -10.23 4.94 -21.95
N HIS A 233 -11.39 5.60 -22.03
CA HIS A 233 -11.75 6.87 -21.37
C HIS A 233 -11.44 7.01 -19.86
N PHE A 234 -11.01 5.95 -19.17
CA PHE A 234 -10.73 5.90 -17.75
C PHE A 234 -9.24 5.58 -17.48
N PHE A 235 -8.41 6.63 -17.38
CA PHE A 235 -7.04 6.54 -16.89
C PHE A 235 -7.00 6.81 -15.38
N THR A 236 -6.38 5.92 -14.60
CA THR A 236 -6.17 6.12 -13.16
C THR A 236 -4.82 5.56 -12.73
N LEU A 237 -4.20 6.25 -11.78
CA LEU A 237 -2.96 5.80 -11.15
C LEU A 237 -3.20 4.88 -9.95
N ARG A 238 -4.43 4.82 -9.41
CA ARG A 238 -4.79 3.88 -8.34
C ARG A 238 -4.78 2.46 -8.91
N ASN A 239 -3.87 1.61 -8.41
CA ASN A 239 -3.71 0.25 -8.91
C ASN A 239 -3.49 0.21 -10.44
N PHE A 240 -2.57 1.06 -10.91
CA PHE A 240 -2.20 1.20 -12.31
C PHE A 240 -1.68 -0.14 -12.86
N LYS A 241 -2.36 -0.65 -13.89
CA LYS A 241 -2.00 -1.93 -14.53
C LYS A 241 -0.86 -1.71 -15.53
N LEU A 242 0.32 -2.22 -15.19
CA LEU A 242 1.49 -2.24 -16.05
C LEU A 242 1.52 -3.55 -16.83
N HIS A 243 0.91 -3.54 -18.02
CA HIS A 243 0.81 -4.69 -18.91
C HIS A 243 2.15 -5.05 -19.57
N ALA A 244 2.29 -6.30 -20.01
CA ALA A 244 3.52 -6.82 -20.60
C ALA A 244 4.08 -5.96 -21.77
N ASN A 245 3.21 -5.40 -22.62
CA ASN A 245 3.66 -4.49 -23.67
C ASN A 245 4.25 -3.18 -23.14
N LYS A 246 3.71 -2.63 -22.04
CA LYS A 246 4.26 -1.42 -21.41
C LYS A 246 5.61 -1.69 -20.76
N ILE A 247 5.79 -2.89 -20.18
CA ILE A 247 7.08 -3.33 -19.62
C ILE A 247 8.13 -3.42 -20.73
N LYS A 248 7.75 -4.01 -21.87
CA LYS A 248 8.61 -4.08 -23.06
C LYS A 248 8.92 -2.69 -23.61
N GLU A 249 7.92 -1.80 -23.70
CA GLU A 249 8.09 -0.41 -24.17
C GLU A 249 9.01 0.41 -23.26
N LEU A 250 8.98 0.16 -21.94
CA LEU A 250 9.89 0.78 -20.98
C LEU A 250 11.24 0.06 -20.87
N GLU A 251 11.46 -1.01 -21.65
CA GLU A 251 12.68 -1.83 -21.60
C GLU A 251 13.04 -2.34 -20.19
N ILE A 252 12.02 -2.57 -19.36
CA ILE A 252 12.20 -3.15 -18.02
C ILE A 252 12.43 -4.65 -18.20
N ASN A 253 13.44 -5.21 -17.54
CA ASN A 253 13.74 -6.65 -17.60
C ASN A 253 12.55 -7.47 -17.04
N PRO A 254 11.82 -8.23 -17.87
CA PRO A 254 10.64 -8.94 -17.41
C PRO A 254 10.99 -10.12 -16.50
N SER A 255 12.17 -10.73 -16.66
CA SER A 255 12.58 -11.92 -15.90
C SER A 255 12.60 -11.66 -14.40
N GLU A 256 13.03 -10.46 -14.00
CA GLU A 256 13.08 -10.01 -12.62
C GLU A 256 11.67 -9.94 -11.99
N LEU A 257 10.71 -9.36 -12.72
CA LEU A 257 9.31 -9.30 -12.30
C LEU A 257 8.68 -10.70 -12.27
N ILE A 258 8.99 -11.55 -13.26
CA ILE A 258 8.47 -12.91 -13.35
C ILE A 258 8.94 -13.75 -12.15
N ILE A 259 10.22 -13.69 -11.78
CA ILE A 259 10.77 -14.47 -10.67
C ILE A 259 10.07 -14.05 -9.36
N GLY A 260 10.01 -12.74 -9.08
CA GLY A 260 9.31 -12.24 -7.89
C GLY A 260 7.84 -12.69 -7.87
N MET A 261 7.13 -12.50 -8.99
CA MET A 261 5.73 -12.94 -9.11
C MET A 261 5.59 -14.44 -8.89
N SER A 262 6.48 -15.25 -9.45
CA SER A 262 6.41 -16.71 -9.36
C SER A 262 6.57 -17.17 -7.92
N HIS A 263 7.49 -16.56 -7.16
CA HIS A 263 7.63 -16.83 -5.73
C HIS A 263 6.37 -16.45 -4.94
N ALA A 264 5.79 -15.27 -5.20
CA ALA A 264 4.53 -14.87 -4.56
C ALA A 264 3.36 -15.81 -4.89
N LEU A 265 3.24 -16.20 -6.16
CA LEU A 265 2.18 -17.08 -6.66
C LEU A 265 2.29 -18.50 -6.13
N ALA A 266 3.50 -19.03 -5.98
CA ALA A 266 3.73 -20.37 -5.43
C ALA A 266 3.17 -20.51 -4.00
N VAL A 267 3.12 -19.40 -3.25
CA VAL A 267 2.57 -19.35 -1.89
C VAL A 267 1.07 -18.97 -1.87
N GLY A 268 0.46 -18.78 -3.04
CA GLY A 268 -0.98 -18.48 -3.19
C GLY A 268 -1.31 -16.98 -3.20
N SER A 269 -0.33 -16.11 -3.45
CA SER A 269 -0.49 -14.64 -3.36
C SER A 269 -0.63 -13.96 -4.72
N LEU A 270 -1.82 -14.02 -5.34
CA LEU A 270 -2.17 -13.17 -6.50
C LEU A 270 -2.48 -11.71 -6.09
N ILE A 271 -2.93 -11.52 -4.85
CA ILE A 271 -3.54 -10.26 -4.39
C ILE A 271 -2.47 -9.24 -3.93
N TYR A 272 -1.33 -9.72 -3.43
CA TYR A 272 -0.31 -8.86 -2.82
C TYR A 272 0.85 -8.51 -3.75
N PHE A 273 0.84 -8.99 -5.00
CA PHE A 273 1.78 -8.53 -6.03
C PHE A 273 1.33 -7.20 -6.65
N LEU A 274 1.09 -6.21 -5.80
CA LEU A 274 1.34 -4.84 -6.18
C LEU A 274 2.86 -4.70 -6.11
N LEU A 275 3.45 -4.05 -7.12
CA LEU A 275 4.85 -3.69 -7.04
C LEU A 275 5.03 -2.76 -5.84
N SER A 276 5.35 -3.32 -4.69
CA SER A 276 6.34 -2.70 -3.81
C SER A 276 7.70 -2.94 -4.45
N LEU A 277 7.91 -2.40 -5.66
CA LEU A 277 9.23 -2.33 -6.31
C LEU A 277 10.21 -1.51 -5.50
N SER A 278 9.65 -0.67 -4.65
CA SER A 278 10.37 0.02 -3.62
C SER A 278 10.83 -1.01 -2.58
N ARG A 279 12.15 -1.12 -2.40
CA ARG A 279 12.72 -0.75 -1.10
C ARG A 279 12.12 0.61 -0.71
N GLN A 280 10.86 0.61 -0.30
CA GLN A 280 10.37 1.61 0.63
C GLN A 280 11.16 1.21 1.86
N ALA A 281 11.99 2.11 2.36
CA ALA A 281 12.52 1.97 3.71
C ALA A 281 11.35 1.44 4.54
N ARG A 282 11.45 0.19 5.01
CA ARG A 282 10.50 -0.30 6.00
C ARG A 282 10.74 0.67 7.14
N ILE A 283 9.77 1.54 7.31
CA ILE A 283 9.79 2.49 8.40
C ILE A 283 9.63 1.73 9.72
#